data_AF-A0A1G6X118-F1
#
_entry.id   AF-A0A1G6X118-F1
#
_cell.length_a   1.000
_cell.length_b   1.000
_cell.length_c   1.000
_cell.angle_alpha   90.00
_cell.angle_beta   90.00
_cell.angle_gamma   90.00
#
_symmetry.space_group_name_H-M   'P 1'
#
loop_
_entity.id
_entity.type
_entity.pdbx_description
1 polymer ?
#
loop_
_entity_poly.entity_id
_entity_poly.type
_entity_poly.pdbx_seq_one_letter_code
_entity_poly.pdbx_strand_id
1 'polypeptide(L)'
;MKAVLLKKLRRLQAQQGFTLLEILVVLTIMGFLIAMVAPRLAGISGGAVDTVCDSNQNRMVSYLGAYFEKTNRFPDKLTNLVSELATADTYTIPAVSDDDPENGPETLASEFMGRNHFRIHYLNAKEVAELKGMGIVNLFNLNAYEWMDDAGTLKAGYDAAGTNPTEVAFTAITAADQKPSMEQVALKTAATTGDVLDNPIAVAMVGMGVASNADAAFAVADEERGWGEPDFLGRIVLGMGPESGLITAGIISNAAHCPGGIQNADNVTYNDYNVVLPRLASTVDRMTSTNLPATAIATPKALKAAAYDDEPAASYNIVDQTTNTDNLNLRTRTFDITAAQESYQYATQCPEGHMYPEDDGEFWGIDLLNDNTI
;
A
#
# COMPACT_ATOMS: atom_id res chain seq x y z
N MET A 1 -66.51 36.26 23.31
CA MET A 1 -65.49 36.79 22.37
C MET A 1 -64.35 37.57 23.04
N LYS A 2 -64.60 38.54 23.95
CA LYS A 2 -63.53 39.35 24.59
C LYS A 2 -62.43 38.54 25.31
N ALA A 3 -62.78 37.46 26.01
CA ALA A 3 -61.81 36.64 26.76
C ALA A 3 -60.81 35.88 25.86
N VAL A 4 -61.22 35.50 24.64
CA VAL A 4 -60.34 34.80 23.68
C VAL A 4 -59.34 35.77 23.04
N LEU A 5 -59.75 37.02 22.80
CA LEU A 5 -58.87 38.08 22.31
C LEU A 5 -57.78 38.45 23.32
N LEU A 6 -58.15 38.59 24.60
CA LEU A 6 -57.22 38.90 25.69
C LEU A 6 -56.20 37.77 25.93
N LYS A 7 -56.59 36.50 25.73
CA LYS A 7 -55.70 35.34 25.84
C LYS A 7 -54.70 35.26 24.69
N LYS A 8 -55.08 35.68 23.47
CA LYS A 8 -54.16 35.82 22.33
C LYS A 8 -53.17 36.97 22.50
N LEU A 9 -53.60 38.12 23.02
CA LEU A 9 -52.73 39.29 23.28
C LEU A 9 -51.68 39.01 24.36
N ARG A 10 -52.02 38.29 25.43
CA ARG A 10 -51.04 37.85 26.44
C ARG A 10 -50.00 36.86 25.91
N ARG A 11 -50.35 36.05 24.90
CA ARG A 11 -49.43 35.09 24.28
C ARG A 11 -48.38 35.77 23.39
N LEU A 12 -48.72 36.92 22.80
CA LEU A 12 -47.78 37.75 22.04
C LEU A 12 -46.81 38.52 22.96
N GLN A 13 -47.25 38.94 24.15
CA GLN A 13 -46.36 39.54 25.16
C GLN A 13 -45.42 38.54 25.84
N ALA A 14 -45.72 37.24 25.76
CA ALA A 14 -44.87 36.17 26.29
C ALA A 14 -43.84 35.64 25.26
N GLN A 15 -43.83 36.19 24.04
CA GLN A 15 -42.80 35.96 23.04
C GLN A 15 -41.83 37.14 23.06
N GLN A 16 -41.05 37.28 24.13
CA GLN A 16 -39.84 38.10 24.09
C GLN A 16 -38.88 37.40 23.13
N GLY A 17 -38.84 37.84 21.87
CA GLY A 17 -37.90 37.35 20.88
C GLY A 17 -36.48 37.73 21.30
N PHE A 18 -35.53 36.83 21.05
CA PHE A 18 -34.10 37.09 21.22
C PHE A 18 -33.73 38.42 20.55
N THR A 19 -33.05 39.29 21.29
CA THR A 19 -32.57 40.55 20.74
C THR A 19 -31.39 40.28 19.79
N LEU A 20 -31.23 41.12 18.76
CA LEU A 20 -30.07 41.03 17.86
C LEU A 20 -28.74 41.14 18.63
N LEU A 21 -28.74 41.92 19.72
CA LEU A 21 -27.56 42.11 20.58
C LEU A 21 -27.19 40.81 21.31
N GLU A 22 -28.16 40.05 21.83
CA GLU A 22 -27.90 38.76 22.49
C GLU A 22 -27.27 37.75 21.53
N ILE A 23 -27.79 37.63 20.31
CA ILE A 23 -27.22 36.73 19.30
C ILE A 23 -25.80 37.18 18.92
N LEU A 24 -25.58 38.49 18.75
CA LEU A 24 -24.25 39.02 18.39
C LEU A 24 -23.21 38.74 19.47
N VAL A 25 -23.54 38.96 20.75
CA VAL A 25 -22.63 38.69 21.86
C VAL A 25 -22.32 37.19 21.96
N VAL A 26 -23.33 36.32 21.81
CA VAL A 26 -23.12 34.87 21.82
C VAL A 26 -22.21 34.42 20.68
N LEU A 27 -22.44 34.88 19.46
CA LEU A 27 -21.58 34.56 18.31
C LEU A 27 -20.15 35.08 18.51
N THR A 28 -19.99 36.26 19.12
CA THR A 28 -18.67 36.82 19.41
C THR A 28 -17.91 35.98 20.45
N ILE A 29 -18.58 35.56 21.52
CA ILE A 29 -17.98 34.70 22.56
C ILE A 29 -17.68 33.31 21.98
N MET A 30 -18.60 32.72 21.22
CA MET A 30 -18.37 31.43 20.54
C MET A 30 -17.21 31.52 19.56
N GLY A 31 -17.12 32.59 18.76
CA GLY A 31 -16.02 32.83 17.84
C GLY A 31 -14.67 32.92 18.56
N PHE A 32 -14.62 33.62 19.70
CA PHE A 32 -13.40 33.72 20.51
C PHE A 32 -12.98 32.37 21.12
N LEU A 33 -13.95 31.61 21.64
CA LEU A 33 -13.70 30.27 22.18
C LEU A 33 -13.17 29.31 21.11
N ILE A 34 -13.80 29.29 19.92
CA ILE A 34 -13.36 28.45 18.80
C ILE A 34 -11.95 28.87 18.35
N ALA A 35 -11.67 30.17 18.24
CA ALA A 35 -10.34 30.65 17.85
C ALA A 35 -9.22 30.23 18.82
N MET A 36 -9.52 30.13 20.12
CA MET A 36 -8.55 29.68 21.13
C MET A 36 -8.38 28.16 21.17
N VAL A 37 -9.47 27.41 20.95
CA VAL A 37 -9.48 25.94 21.11
C VAL A 37 -9.10 25.21 19.82
N ALA A 38 -9.50 25.72 18.65
CA ALA A 38 -9.31 25.04 17.36
C ALA A 38 -7.84 24.68 17.06
N PRO A 39 -6.84 25.56 17.28
CA PRO A 39 -5.44 25.21 17.01
C PRO A 39 -4.92 24.07 17.90
N ARG A 40 -5.43 23.96 19.13
CA ARG A 40 -5.03 22.89 20.07
C ARG A 40 -5.67 21.55 19.71
N LEU A 41 -6.88 21.56 19.16
CA LEU A 41 -7.57 20.34 18.77
C LEU A 41 -7.01 19.77 17.46
N ALA A 42 -6.61 20.62 16.52
CA ALA A 42 -5.99 20.21 15.25
C ALA A 42 -4.65 19.45 15.46
N GLY A 43 -3.81 19.89 16.41
CA GLY A 43 -2.55 19.20 16.70
C GLY A 43 -2.69 17.86 17.45
N ILE A 44 -3.83 17.61 18.11
CA ILE A 44 -4.09 16.34 18.82
C ILE A 44 -4.52 15.24 17.85
N SER A 45 -5.19 15.59 16.75
CA SER A 45 -5.71 14.60 15.80
C SER A 45 -4.62 13.91 14.96
N GLY A 46 -3.53 14.61 14.61
CA GLY A 46 -2.42 14.03 13.83
C GLY A 46 -1.68 12.93 14.59
N GLY A 47 -1.02 13.25 15.71
CA GLY A 47 -0.27 12.23 16.47
C GLY A 47 -1.13 11.10 17.06
N ALA A 48 -2.45 11.29 17.18
CA ALA A 48 -3.37 10.22 17.54
C ALA A 48 -3.58 9.20 16.41
N VAL A 49 -3.54 9.64 15.14
CA VAL A 49 -3.61 8.75 13.96
C VAL A 49 -2.42 7.81 13.94
N ASP A 50 -1.21 8.34 14.05
CA ASP A 50 0.03 7.57 14.02
C ASP A 50 0.07 6.55 15.16
N THR A 51 -0.25 7.00 16.38
CA THR A 51 -0.32 6.12 17.56
C THR A 51 -1.34 4.98 17.37
N VAL A 52 -2.48 5.26 16.74
CA VAL A 52 -3.50 4.23 16.47
C VAL A 52 -3.04 3.32 15.33
N CYS A 53 -2.38 3.85 14.30
CA CYS A 53 -1.80 3.07 13.22
C CYS A 53 -0.77 2.08 13.77
N ASP A 54 0.19 2.54 14.55
CA ASP A 54 1.18 1.69 15.24
C ASP A 54 0.53 0.63 16.12
N SER A 55 -0.49 1.02 16.89
CA SER A 55 -1.21 0.08 17.74
C SER A 55 -1.91 -1.01 16.91
N ASN A 56 -2.52 -0.63 15.80
CA ASN A 56 -3.18 -1.56 14.89
C ASN A 56 -2.16 -2.47 14.20
N GLN A 57 -1.05 -1.94 13.70
CA GLN A 57 0.01 -2.74 13.09
C GLN A 57 0.60 -3.75 14.08
N ASN A 58 0.93 -3.33 15.30
CA ASN A 58 1.43 -4.22 16.35
C ASN A 58 0.43 -5.36 16.67
N ARG A 59 -0.87 -5.03 16.70
CA ARG A 59 -1.92 -6.05 16.86
C ARG A 59 -1.93 -7.02 15.68
N MET A 60 -1.79 -6.54 14.45
CA MET A 60 -1.73 -7.38 13.26
C MET A 60 -0.53 -8.33 13.30
N VAL A 61 0.66 -7.86 13.67
CA VAL A 61 1.84 -8.72 13.90
C VAL A 61 1.54 -9.81 14.92
N SER A 62 0.90 -9.44 16.03
CA SER A 62 0.54 -10.37 17.11
C SER A 62 -0.47 -11.43 16.64
N TYR A 63 -1.51 -11.03 15.90
CA TYR A 63 -2.54 -11.95 15.41
C TYR A 63 -2.01 -12.89 14.33
N LEU A 64 -1.24 -12.35 13.38
CA LEU A 64 -0.61 -13.14 12.34
C LEU A 64 0.42 -14.10 12.93
N GLY A 65 1.22 -13.65 13.89
CA GLY A 65 2.16 -14.49 14.64
C GLY A 65 1.48 -15.64 15.37
N ALA A 66 0.43 -15.35 16.14
CA ALA A 66 -0.33 -16.40 16.83
C ALA A 66 -0.99 -17.39 15.85
N TYR A 67 -1.49 -16.91 14.71
CA TYR A 67 -2.01 -17.78 13.65
C TYR A 67 -0.93 -18.69 13.08
N PHE A 68 0.21 -18.10 12.74
CA PHE A 68 1.35 -18.78 12.15
C PHE A 68 1.93 -19.82 13.11
N GLU A 69 2.15 -19.47 14.38
CA GLU A 69 2.63 -20.41 15.40
C GLU A 69 1.69 -21.61 15.59
N LYS A 70 0.38 -21.39 15.52
CA LYS A 70 -0.63 -22.44 15.70
C LYS A 70 -0.77 -23.35 14.49
N THR A 71 -0.68 -22.79 13.28
CA THR A 71 -1.01 -23.50 12.04
C THR A 71 0.21 -23.86 11.20
N ASN A 72 1.37 -23.27 11.53
CA ASN A 72 2.60 -23.24 10.73
C ASN A 72 2.35 -22.80 9.28
N ARG A 73 1.40 -21.87 9.10
CA ARG A 73 0.87 -21.41 7.80
C ARG A 73 0.43 -19.96 7.90
N PHE A 74 0.40 -19.27 6.77
CA PHE A 74 -0.29 -18.01 6.60
C PHE A 74 -1.80 -18.24 6.44
N PRO A 75 -2.62 -17.24 6.77
CA PRO A 75 -4.04 -17.27 6.42
C PRO A 75 -4.21 -17.39 4.91
N ASP A 76 -5.15 -18.23 4.49
CA ASP A 76 -5.62 -18.29 3.11
C ASP A 76 -6.47 -17.05 2.77
N LYS A 77 -6.84 -16.86 1.50
CA LYS A 77 -7.79 -15.82 1.05
C LYS A 77 -7.33 -14.38 1.30
N LEU A 78 -6.03 -14.14 1.17
CA LEU A 78 -5.47 -12.78 1.22
C LEU A 78 -5.83 -12.00 -0.05
N THR A 79 -5.83 -10.67 0.06
CA THR A 79 -6.08 -9.77 -1.07
C THR A 79 -4.84 -9.67 -1.94
N ASN A 80 -4.99 -9.90 -3.24
CA ASN A 80 -3.95 -9.69 -4.24
C ASN A 80 -4.08 -8.28 -4.81
N LEU A 81 -3.02 -7.48 -4.69
CA LEU A 81 -2.99 -6.05 -5.01
C LEU A 81 -2.83 -5.79 -6.52
N VAL A 82 -3.62 -6.49 -7.33
CA VAL A 82 -3.61 -6.41 -8.78
C VAL A 82 -5.04 -6.38 -9.32
N SER A 83 -5.17 -5.85 -10.54
CA SER A 83 -6.39 -5.94 -11.33
C SER A 83 -6.14 -6.75 -12.59
N GLU A 84 -7.01 -7.71 -12.88
CA GLU A 84 -6.96 -8.50 -14.11
C GLU A 84 -7.56 -7.71 -15.28
N LEU A 85 -6.98 -7.82 -16.48
CA LEU A 85 -7.35 -7.05 -17.67
C LEU A 85 -8.05 -7.91 -18.75
N ALA A 86 -8.48 -7.25 -19.83
CA ALA A 86 -9.30 -7.76 -20.93
C ALA A 86 -8.86 -9.09 -21.56
N THR A 87 -7.55 -9.31 -21.67
CA THR A 87 -7.03 -10.62 -22.03
C THR A 87 -6.85 -11.37 -20.72
N ALA A 88 -7.68 -12.40 -20.49
CA ALA A 88 -7.54 -13.28 -19.33
C ALA A 88 -6.07 -13.61 -19.09
N ASP A 89 -5.67 -13.60 -17.83
CA ASP A 89 -4.28 -13.78 -17.40
C ASP A 89 -3.33 -12.59 -17.72
N THR A 90 -3.87 -11.38 -17.93
CA THR A 90 -3.09 -10.13 -17.93
C THR A 90 -3.41 -9.33 -16.68
N TYR A 91 -2.40 -8.75 -16.03
CA TYR A 91 -2.55 -8.03 -14.77
C TYR A 91 -1.88 -6.66 -14.80
N THR A 92 -2.44 -5.72 -14.04
CA THR A 92 -1.86 -4.41 -13.76
C THR A 92 -1.90 -4.10 -12.27
N ILE A 93 -1.00 -3.22 -11.83
CA ILE A 93 -1.16 -2.55 -10.55
C ILE A 93 -2.36 -1.60 -10.67
N PRO A 94 -3.25 -1.54 -9.66
CA PRO A 94 -4.38 -0.63 -9.66
C PRO A 94 -3.96 0.85 -9.68
N ALA A 95 -4.93 1.77 -9.84
CA ALA A 95 -4.66 3.21 -9.87
C ALA A 95 -3.99 3.66 -8.58
N VAL A 96 -3.06 4.58 -8.75
CA VAL A 96 -2.31 5.21 -7.67
C VAL A 96 -2.80 6.63 -7.55
N SER A 97 -3.13 7.06 -6.33
CA SER A 97 -3.54 8.43 -6.01
C SER A 97 -2.55 9.44 -6.59
N ASP A 98 -3.08 10.46 -7.27
CA ASP A 98 -2.34 11.67 -7.63
C ASP A 98 -2.54 12.79 -6.59
N ASP A 99 -3.20 12.47 -5.48
CA ASP A 99 -3.54 13.33 -4.35
C ASP A 99 -4.44 14.52 -4.75
N ASP A 100 -5.19 14.38 -5.86
CA ASP A 100 -6.21 15.33 -6.30
C ASP A 100 -7.63 14.82 -5.99
N PRO A 101 -8.27 15.27 -4.89
CA PRO A 101 -9.63 14.81 -4.55
C PRO A 101 -10.70 15.25 -5.55
N GLU A 102 -10.40 16.16 -6.51
CA GLU A 102 -11.38 16.64 -7.48
C GLU A 102 -11.72 15.61 -8.57
N ASN A 103 -10.86 14.63 -8.84
CA ASN A 103 -11.06 13.57 -9.85
C ASN A 103 -11.68 12.28 -9.26
N GLY A 104 -11.86 12.26 -7.93
CA GLY A 104 -12.45 11.18 -7.15
C GLY A 104 -11.47 10.04 -6.85
N PRO A 105 -11.66 9.31 -5.74
CA PRO A 105 -10.59 8.52 -5.15
C PRO A 105 -10.08 7.38 -6.03
N GLU A 106 -8.79 7.13 -5.89
CA GLU A 106 -8.01 6.06 -6.50
C GLU A 106 -7.97 4.79 -5.68
N THR A 107 -7.35 3.75 -6.24
CA THR A 107 -7.18 2.50 -5.52
C THR A 107 -6.13 2.60 -4.42
N LEU A 108 -4.88 2.86 -4.76
CA LEU A 108 -3.71 2.77 -3.87
C LEU A 108 -3.19 4.16 -3.54
N ALA A 109 -2.69 4.34 -2.31
CA ALA A 109 -2.05 5.59 -1.91
C ALA A 109 -0.74 5.84 -2.67
N SER A 110 -0.42 7.12 -2.92
CA SER A 110 0.81 7.53 -3.61
C SER A 110 2.05 7.10 -2.82
N GLU A 111 1.99 7.21 -1.50
CA GLU A 111 3.05 6.80 -0.58
C GLU A 111 3.26 5.29 -0.59
N PHE A 112 2.18 4.51 -0.73
CA PHE A 112 2.28 3.05 -0.74
C PHE A 112 3.10 2.57 -1.93
N MET A 113 2.83 3.15 -3.09
CA MET A 113 3.56 2.91 -4.33
C MET A 113 4.96 3.50 -4.28
N GLY A 114 5.12 4.73 -3.77
CA GLY A 114 6.41 5.38 -3.61
C GLY A 114 7.36 4.59 -2.73
N ARG A 115 6.89 3.99 -1.63
CA ARG A 115 7.73 3.23 -0.69
C ARG A 115 8.05 1.81 -1.13
N ASN A 116 7.16 1.19 -1.91
CA ASN A 116 7.31 -0.22 -2.33
C ASN A 116 7.76 -0.38 -3.79
N HIS A 117 7.59 0.65 -4.62
CA HIS A 117 7.82 0.60 -6.07
C HIS A 117 7.24 -0.67 -6.70
N PHE A 118 5.96 -0.98 -6.46
CA PHE A 118 5.39 -2.26 -6.88
C PHE A 118 5.57 -2.54 -8.37
N ARG A 119 5.97 -3.77 -8.69
CA ARG A 119 6.03 -4.28 -10.05
C ARG A 119 5.17 -5.54 -10.14
N ILE A 120 4.58 -5.73 -11.32
CA ILE A 120 3.85 -6.96 -11.62
C ILE A 120 4.84 -8.13 -11.68
N HIS A 121 4.54 -9.18 -10.93
CA HIS A 121 5.31 -10.40 -10.92
C HIS A 121 4.42 -11.60 -11.24
N TYR A 122 4.59 -12.18 -12.43
CA TYR A 122 3.94 -13.44 -12.78
C TYR A 122 4.60 -14.60 -12.04
N LEU A 123 3.76 -15.32 -11.28
CA LEU A 123 4.16 -16.50 -10.53
C LEU A 123 4.38 -17.68 -11.48
N ASN A 124 5.44 -18.44 -11.23
CA ASN A 124 5.70 -19.70 -11.88
C ASN A 124 5.13 -20.88 -11.07
N ALA A 125 5.19 -22.09 -11.63
CA ALA A 125 4.64 -23.28 -10.98
C ALA A 125 5.29 -23.61 -9.61
N LYS A 126 6.58 -23.29 -9.42
CA LYS A 126 7.31 -23.55 -8.17
C LYS A 126 6.94 -22.56 -7.09
N GLU A 127 6.83 -21.28 -7.42
CA GLU A 127 6.38 -20.23 -6.49
C GLU A 127 4.95 -20.50 -6.04
N VAL A 128 4.06 -20.91 -6.95
CA VAL A 128 2.71 -21.34 -6.57
C VAL A 128 2.74 -22.55 -5.63
N ALA A 129 3.60 -23.53 -5.89
CA ALA A 129 3.73 -24.69 -4.99
C ALA A 129 4.24 -24.27 -3.60
N GLU A 130 5.17 -23.32 -3.53
CA GLU A 130 5.71 -22.77 -2.29
C GLU A 130 4.66 -21.98 -1.49
N LEU A 131 3.93 -21.07 -2.14
CA LEU A 131 2.80 -20.34 -1.54
C LEU A 131 1.75 -21.29 -0.96
N LYS A 132 1.42 -22.37 -1.69
CA LYS A 132 0.49 -23.41 -1.21
C LYS A 132 1.05 -24.20 -0.03
N GLY A 133 2.35 -24.48 -0.02
CA GLY A 133 3.05 -25.07 1.12
C GLY A 133 2.96 -24.21 2.38
N MET A 134 2.98 -22.89 2.18
CA MET A 134 2.81 -21.88 3.23
C MET A 134 1.35 -21.65 3.64
N GLY A 135 0.37 -22.30 2.99
CA GLY A 135 -1.06 -22.23 3.35
C GLY A 135 -1.91 -21.29 2.48
N ILE A 136 -1.30 -20.57 1.55
CA ILE A 136 -1.99 -19.66 0.63
C ILE A 136 -2.40 -20.46 -0.59
N VAL A 137 -3.71 -20.70 -0.75
CA VAL A 137 -4.28 -21.53 -1.81
C VAL A 137 -5.23 -20.72 -2.69
N ASN A 138 -5.86 -19.72 -2.12
CA ASN A 138 -6.77 -18.79 -2.76
C ASN A 138 -6.33 -17.36 -2.44
N LEU A 139 -6.43 -16.51 -3.44
CA LEU A 139 -6.30 -15.06 -3.30
C LEU A 139 -7.61 -14.42 -3.75
N PHE A 140 -7.79 -13.15 -3.39
CA PHE A 140 -8.86 -12.31 -3.90
C PHE A 140 -8.22 -11.18 -4.70
N ASN A 141 -8.39 -11.20 -6.03
CA ASN A 141 -7.88 -10.11 -6.85
C ASN A 141 -8.70 -8.86 -6.56
N LEU A 142 -8.02 -7.76 -6.27
CA LEU A 142 -8.67 -6.50 -5.94
C LEU A 142 -9.60 -6.07 -7.08
N ASN A 143 -9.15 -6.22 -8.33
CA ASN A 143 -9.93 -5.91 -9.53
C ASN A 143 -10.63 -4.54 -9.41
N ALA A 144 -9.81 -3.57 -9.04
CA ALA A 144 -10.14 -2.16 -8.92
C ALA A 144 -9.83 -1.50 -10.26
N TYR A 145 -10.71 -0.62 -10.75
CA TYR A 145 -10.56 0.03 -12.05
C TYR A 145 -10.90 1.52 -11.96
N GLU A 146 -10.57 2.14 -10.83
CA GLU A 146 -10.94 3.52 -10.48
C GLU A 146 -10.32 4.57 -11.42
N TRP A 147 -9.32 4.22 -12.23
CA TRP A 147 -8.78 5.06 -13.32
C TRP A 147 -9.75 5.23 -14.49
N MET A 148 -10.90 4.55 -14.47
CA MET A 148 -11.89 4.58 -15.54
C MET A 148 -13.11 5.42 -15.18
N ASP A 149 -13.65 6.12 -16.18
CA ASP A 149 -14.96 6.74 -16.10
C ASP A 149 -16.09 5.73 -16.39
N ASP A 150 -17.33 6.16 -16.16
CA ASP A 150 -18.54 5.35 -16.43
C ASP A 150 -18.69 4.93 -17.90
N ALA A 151 -17.96 5.58 -18.83
CA ALA A 151 -17.96 5.27 -20.25
C ALA A 151 -16.88 4.25 -20.65
N GLY A 152 -16.07 3.77 -19.70
CA GLY A 152 -14.98 2.84 -19.96
C GLY A 152 -13.76 3.52 -20.61
N THR A 153 -13.58 4.83 -20.40
CA THR A 153 -12.42 5.60 -20.83
C THR A 153 -11.57 5.97 -19.61
N LEU A 154 -10.29 6.28 -19.81
CA LEU A 154 -9.46 6.84 -18.74
C LEU A 154 -10.06 8.16 -18.23
N LYS A 155 -10.13 8.32 -16.90
CA LYS A 155 -10.49 9.58 -16.25
C LYS A 155 -9.51 10.69 -16.68
N ALA A 156 -10.00 11.93 -16.68
CA ALA A 156 -9.13 13.08 -16.90
C ALA A 156 -8.05 13.15 -15.80
N GLY A 157 -6.79 13.38 -16.18
CA GLY A 157 -5.63 13.31 -15.27
C GLY A 157 -4.79 12.06 -15.48
N TYR A 158 -5.41 10.96 -15.92
CA TYR A 158 -4.72 9.71 -16.23
C TYR A 158 -4.18 9.72 -17.66
N ASP A 159 -2.89 9.40 -17.82
CA ASP A 159 -2.28 9.20 -19.13
C ASP A 159 -2.30 7.70 -19.52
N ALA A 160 -2.44 7.42 -20.81
CA ALA A 160 -2.37 6.05 -21.36
C ALA A 160 -0.93 5.60 -21.69
N ALA A 161 0.01 6.54 -21.62
CA ALA A 161 1.41 6.45 -22.00
C ALA A 161 2.28 6.53 -20.73
N GLY A 162 2.02 5.61 -19.79
CA GLY A 162 2.46 5.70 -18.40
C GLY A 162 3.81 6.34 -18.22
N THR A 163 3.82 7.47 -17.50
CA THR A 163 5.03 8.25 -17.27
C THR A 163 5.84 7.75 -16.07
N ASN A 164 5.34 6.74 -15.33
CA ASN A 164 6.06 6.07 -14.24
C ASN A 164 6.26 4.55 -14.50
N PRO A 165 7.40 3.98 -14.06
CA PRO A 165 7.84 2.61 -14.38
C PRO A 165 7.00 1.48 -13.75
N THR A 166 5.91 1.79 -13.05
CA THR A 166 4.96 0.87 -12.41
C THR A 166 3.72 0.57 -13.28
N GLU A 167 3.50 1.33 -14.35
CA GLU A 167 2.29 1.22 -15.17
C GLU A 167 2.53 0.25 -16.32
N VAL A 168 1.96 -0.94 -16.21
CA VAL A 168 1.59 -1.67 -17.43
C VAL A 168 0.66 -0.71 -18.17
N ALA A 169 1.07 -0.23 -19.36
CA ALA A 169 0.34 0.77 -20.12
C ALA A 169 -1.17 0.54 -19.98
N PHE A 170 -1.87 1.48 -19.34
CA PHE A 170 -3.31 1.37 -19.12
C PHE A 170 -3.96 1.27 -20.48
N THR A 171 -4.20 0.03 -20.90
CA THR A 171 -4.88 -0.23 -22.15
C THR A 171 -6.32 0.12 -21.86
N ALA A 172 -6.97 0.87 -22.75
CA ALA A 172 -8.40 1.12 -22.64
C ALA A 172 -9.14 -0.22 -22.63
N ILE A 173 -9.43 -0.72 -21.43
CA ILE A 173 -10.25 -1.90 -21.19
C ILE A 173 -11.70 -1.42 -21.27
N THR A 174 -12.59 -2.23 -21.82
CA THR A 174 -14.01 -1.86 -21.79
C THR A 174 -14.64 -2.33 -20.48
N ALA A 175 -15.80 -1.80 -20.11
CA ALA A 175 -16.53 -2.32 -18.94
C ALA A 175 -16.87 -3.83 -19.06
N ALA A 176 -16.90 -4.38 -20.29
CA ALA A 176 -17.10 -5.81 -20.53
C ALA A 176 -15.85 -6.67 -20.22
N ASP A 177 -14.70 -6.02 -20.10
CA ASP A 177 -13.39 -6.64 -19.86
C ASP A 177 -13.00 -6.62 -18.38
N GLN A 178 -13.70 -5.84 -17.56
CA GLN A 178 -13.49 -5.76 -16.13
C GLN A 178 -13.94 -7.06 -15.44
N LYS A 179 -13.10 -7.57 -14.56
CA LYS A 179 -13.44 -8.69 -13.69
C LYS A 179 -14.19 -8.20 -12.45
N PRO A 180 -14.99 -9.05 -11.78
CA PRO A 180 -15.62 -8.68 -10.51
C PRO A 180 -14.57 -8.24 -9.48
N SER A 181 -14.84 -7.14 -8.77
CA SER A 181 -14.03 -6.74 -7.62
C SER A 181 -14.00 -7.86 -6.57
N MET A 182 -12.84 -8.08 -5.96
CA MET A 182 -12.62 -9.16 -5.00
C MET A 182 -13.03 -10.52 -5.56
N GLU A 183 -12.63 -10.81 -6.81
CA GLU A 183 -12.82 -12.15 -7.39
C GLU A 183 -11.85 -13.14 -6.75
N GLN A 184 -12.39 -14.25 -6.23
CA GLN A 184 -11.57 -15.32 -5.69
C GLN A 184 -10.84 -16.05 -6.82
N VAL A 185 -9.52 -16.08 -6.75
CA VAL A 185 -8.64 -16.81 -7.67
C VAL A 185 -7.89 -17.92 -6.93
N ALA A 186 -8.02 -19.15 -7.43
CA ALA A 186 -7.31 -20.30 -6.88
C ALA A 186 -5.91 -20.43 -7.49
N LEU A 187 -4.89 -20.62 -6.65
CA LEU A 187 -3.52 -20.87 -7.10
C LEU A 187 -3.40 -22.27 -7.73
N LYS A 188 -3.28 -22.31 -9.07
CA LYS A 188 -3.18 -23.54 -9.87
C LYS A 188 -1.72 -23.94 -10.08
N THR A 189 -1.42 -25.24 -9.92
CA THR A 189 -0.06 -25.79 -10.04
C THR A 189 0.25 -26.42 -11.39
N ALA A 190 -0.70 -26.44 -12.33
CA ALA A 190 -0.53 -27.11 -13.61
C ALA A 190 0.23 -26.22 -14.60
N ALA A 191 1.36 -26.72 -15.09
CA ALA A 191 2.15 -26.17 -16.18
C ALA A 191 2.15 -27.17 -17.33
N THR A 192 1.77 -26.73 -18.54
CA THR A 192 1.88 -27.57 -19.74
C THR A 192 3.31 -27.62 -20.29
N THR A 193 4.18 -26.64 -19.97
CA THR A 193 5.58 -26.63 -20.42
C THR A 193 6.51 -25.92 -19.42
N GLY A 194 7.46 -26.66 -18.85
CA GLY A 194 8.45 -26.09 -17.92
C GLY A 194 7.82 -25.55 -16.64
N ASP A 195 8.26 -24.37 -16.20
CA ASP A 195 7.74 -23.66 -15.02
C ASP A 195 6.59 -22.67 -15.36
N VAL A 196 6.18 -22.57 -16.64
CA VAL A 196 5.16 -21.63 -17.14
C VAL A 196 3.75 -22.17 -16.87
N LEU A 197 2.91 -21.38 -16.19
CA LEU A 197 1.54 -21.78 -15.85
C LEU A 197 0.56 -21.59 -17.01
N ASP A 198 -0.45 -22.46 -17.10
CA ASP A 198 -1.49 -22.37 -18.16
C ASP A 198 -2.54 -21.28 -17.90
N ASN A 199 -2.70 -20.85 -16.64
CA ASN A 199 -3.52 -19.71 -16.23
C ASN A 199 -2.67 -18.96 -15.20
N PRO A 200 -1.71 -18.15 -15.64
CA PRO A 200 -0.78 -17.54 -14.73
C PRO A 200 -1.47 -16.49 -13.88
N ILE A 201 -1.00 -16.36 -12.65
CA ILE A 201 -1.46 -15.35 -11.70
C ILE A 201 -0.29 -14.42 -11.46
N ALA A 202 -0.53 -13.13 -11.55
CA ALA A 202 0.45 -12.15 -11.12
C ALA A 202 0.11 -11.58 -9.74
N VAL A 203 1.16 -11.11 -9.08
CA VAL A 203 1.09 -10.47 -7.77
C VAL A 203 1.89 -9.17 -7.78
N ALA A 204 1.57 -8.28 -6.84
CA ALA A 204 2.41 -7.11 -6.58
C ALA A 204 3.66 -7.55 -5.80
N MET A 205 4.83 -7.24 -6.35
CA MET A 205 6.13 -7.50 -5.73
C MET A 205 6.90 -6.19 -5.59
N VAL A 206 7.58 -6.03 -4.46
CA VAL A 206 8.30 -4.79 -4.11
C VAL A 206 9.53 -4.64 -5.00
N GLY A 207 9.61 -3.50 -5.70
CA GLY A 207 10.77 -3.04 -6.44
C GLY A 207 11.19 -3.84 -7.66
N MET A 208 10.62 -5.03 -7.88
CA MET A 208 10.93 -5.86 -9.03
C MET A 208 9.84 -6.87 -9.31
N GLY A 209 9.76 -7.33 -10.55
CA GLY A 209 8.80 -8.34 -10.97
C GLY A 209 9.11 -8.86 -12.36
N VAL A 210 8.47 -9.95 -12.76
CA VAL A 210 8.55 -10.46 -14.12
C VAL A 210 7.28 -10.03 -14.83
N ALA A 211 7.42 -9.26 -15.91
CA ALA A 211 6.33 -8.53 -16.56
C ALA A 211 5.37 -9.38 -17.41
N SER A 212 5.74 -10.63 -17.72
CA SER A 212 4.84 -11.61 -18.34
C SER A 212 5.19 -13.03 -17.93
N ASN A 213 4.23 -13.94 -18.00
CA ASN A 213 4.45 -15.37 -17.72
C ASN A 213 5.42 -16.05 -18.72
N ALA A 214 5.72 -15.43 -19.86
CA ALA A 214 6.69 -15.93 -20.84
C ALA A 214 8.10 -15.37 -20.62
N ASP A 215 8.24 -14.27 -19.86
CA ASP A 215 9.52 -13.64 -19.62
C ASP A 215 10.29 -14.32 -18.49
N ALA A 216 11.61 -14.29 -18.61
CA ALA A 216 12.52 -14.73 -17.54
C ALA A 216 13.20 -13.55 -16.84
N ALA A 217 13.27 -12.39 -17.50
CA ALA A 217 13.93 -11.20 -16.98
C ALA A 217 13.03 -10.45 -16.00
N PHE A 218 13.63 -9.96 -14.92
CA PHE A 218 12.97 -9.06 -13.99
C PHE A 218 13.03 -7.63 -14.52
N ALA A 219 11.87 -6.98 -14.55
CA ALA A 219 11.79 -5.53 -14.52
C ALA A 219 12.02 -5.08 -13.07
N VAL A 220 12.98 -4.18 -12.87
CA VAL A 220 13.38 -3.66 -11.55
C VAL A 220 13.15 -2.16 -11.55
N ALA A 221 12.77 -1.61 -10.40
CA ALA A 221 12.80 -0.20 -10.10
C ALA A 221 14.19 0.38 -10.36
N ASP A 222 14.24 1.52 -11.04
CA ASP A 222 15.46 2.31 -11.27
C ASP A 222 15.64 3.39 -10.19
N GLU A 223 14.64 3.58 -9.33
CA GLU A 223 14.67 4.48 -8.21
C GLU A 223 15.58 3.92 -7.09
N GLU A 224 16.67 4.61 -6.77
CA GLU A 224 17.56 4.26 -5.64
C GLU A 224 17.15 4.95 -4.33
N ARG A 225 16.05 5.69 -4.33
CA ARG A 225 15.56 6.54 -3.22
C ARG A 225 14.05 6.39 -3.03
N GLY A 226 13.59 6.69 -1.82
CA GLY A 226 12.18 6.78 -1.46
C GLY A 226 11.60 5.48 -0.92
N TRP A 227 12.44 4.49 -0.61
CA TRP A 227 12.02 3.17 -0.18
C TRP A 227 11.52 3.16 1.26
N GLY A 228 10.51 2.33 1.54
CA GLY A 228 9.97 2.09 2.88
C GLY A 228 10.88 1.22 3.74
N GLU A 229 10.96 -0.08 3.46
CA GLU A 229 11.93 -0.99 4.08
C GLU A 229 12.73 -1.70 2.98
N PRO A 230 14.07 -1.55 2.95
CA PRO A 230 14.89 -2.07 1.87
C PRO A 230 14.88 -3.61 1.79
N ASP A 231 14.75 -4.31 2.92
CA ASP A 231 14.67 -5.78 2.92
C ASP A 231 13.39 -6.30 2.23
N PHE A 232 12.41 -5.44 1.94
CA PHE A 232 11.20 -5.82 1.20
C PHE A 232 11.46 -6.09 -0.28
N LEU A 233 12.58 -5.61 -0.85
CA LEU A 233 12.90 -5.80 -2.27
C LEU A 233 12.80 -7.27 -2.70
N GLY A 234 12.00 -7.53 -3.74
CA GLY A 234 11.75 -8.87 -4.27
C GLY A 234 10.80 -9.73 -3.44
N ARG A 235 10.00 -9.14 -2.54
CA ARG A 235 8.99 -9.83 -1.74
C ARG A 235 7.58 -9.49 -2.20
N ILE A 236 6.69 -10.46 -2.05
CA ILE A 236 5.28 -10.36 -2.45
C ILE A 236 4.49 -9.68 -1.34
N VAL A 237 3.61 -8.74 -1.70
CA VAL A 237 2.73 -8.06 -0.76
C VAL A 237 1.28 -8.45 -1.02
N LEU A 238 0.60 -8.85 0.05
CA LEU A 238 -0.82 -9.22 0.01
C LEU A 238 -1.58 -8.49 1.13
N GLY A 239 -2.81 -8.07 0.84
CA GLY A 239 -3.69 -7.42 1.80
C GLY A 239 -4.37 -8.39 2.76
N MET A 240 -4.62 -7.93 3.98
CA MET A 240 -5.38 -8.64 5.00
C MET A 240 -6.81 -8.08 5.09
N GLY A 241 -7.51 -8.05 3.96
CA GLY A 241 -8.89 -7.59 3.85
C GLY A 241 -9.91 -8.57 4.45
N PRO A 242 -11.21 -8.20 4.46
CA PRO A 242 -12.32 -8.94 5.09
C PRO A 242 -12.42 -10.44 4.77
N GLU A 243 -11.95 -10.83 3.59
CA GLU A 243 -11.99 -12.18 3.03
C GLU A 243 -10.93 -13.10 3.65
N SER A 244 -9.91 -12.51 4.31
CA SER A 244 -8.78 -13.22 4.91
C SER A 244 -9.22 -14.34 5.83
N GLY A 245 -8.47 -15.43 5.79
CA GLY A 245 -8.59 -16.55 6.71
C GLY A 245 -8.50 -16.15 8.18
N LEU A 246 -7.82 -15.03 8.51
CA LEU A 246 -7.76 -14.50 9.88
C LEU A 246 -9.14 -14.02 10.37
N ILE A 247 -9.87 -13.31 9.52
CA ILE A 247 -11.16 -12.69 9.85
C ILE A 247 -12.27 -13.74 9.75
N THR A 248 -12.29 -14.49 8.66
CA THR A 248 -13.31 -15.51 8.42
C THR A 248 -13.24 -16.69 9.39
N ALA A 249 -12.06 -16.94 10.00
CA ALA A 249 -11.92 -17.90 11.10
C ALA A 249 -12.29 -17.32 12.49
N GLY A 250 -12.62 -16.03 12.59
CA GLY A 250 -13.03 -15.36 13.82
C GLY A 250 -11.89 -15.08 14.80
N ILE A 251 -10.64 -15.04 14.33
CA ILE A 251 -9.48 -14.69 15.17
C ILE A 251 -9.43 -13.18 15.39
N ILE A 252 -9.78 -12.43 14.35
CA ILE A 252 -10.06 -11.00 14.41
C ILE A 252 -11.49 -10.74 13.95
N SER A 253 -12.17 -9.79 14.60
CA SER A 253 -13.59 -9.54 14.37
C SER A 253 -13.89 -8.80 13.07
N ASN A 254 -12.92 -8.05 12.55
CA ASN A 254 -13.02 -7.31 11.29
C ASN A 254 -11.62 -7.02 10.73
N ALA A 255 -11.54 -6.67 9.44
CA ALA A 255 -10.34 -6.10 8.87
C ALA A 255 -9.99 -4.81 9.61
N ALA A 256 -8.71 -4.65 9.93
CA ALA A 256 -8.22 -3.40 10.48
C ALA A 256 -7.94 -2.44 9.33
N HIS A 257 -8.40 -1.20 9.46
CA HIS A 257 -8.15 -0.14 8.50
C HIS A 257 -7.18 0.89 9.09
N CYS A 258 -6.30 1.45 8.25
CA CYS A 258 -5.43 2.53 8.69
C CYS A 258 -6.26 3.79 8.96
N PRO A 259 -6.10 4.45 10.12
CA PRO A 259 -6.79 5.70 10.37
C PRO A 259 -6.40 6.81 9.38
N GLY A 260 -5.15 6.80 8.88
CA GLY A 260 -4.68 7.71 7.83
C GLY A 260 -5.49 7.53 6.54
N GLY A 261 -5.59 6.31 6.03
CA GLY A 261 -6.46 5.99 4.88
C GLY A 261 -7.95 6.27 5.10
N ILE A 262 -8.46 6.26 6.34
CA ILE A 262 -9.86 6.69 6.62
C ILE A 262 -10.00 8.21 6.47
N GLN A 263 -8.98 8.97 6.90
CA GLN A 263 -8.96 10.42 6.74
C GLN A 263 -8.74 10.85 5.30
N ASN A 264 -8.03 10.01 4.52
CA ASN A 264 -7.72 10.24 3.12
C ASN A 264 -8.69 9.53 2.15
N ALA A 265 -9.92 9.23 2.61
CA ALA A 265 -10.91 8.48 1.84
C ALA A 265 -11.42 9.23 0.59
N ASP A 266 -11.18 10.54 0.50
CA ASP A 266 -11.47 11.33 -0.71
C ASP A 266 -10.44 11.07 -1.83
N ASN A 267 -9.25 10.54 -1.48
CA ASN A 267 -8.15 10.25 -2.41
C ASN A 267 -7.92 8.74 -2.62
N VAL A 268 -8.19 7.90 -1.62
CA VAL A 268 -7.81 6.46 -1.66
C VAL A 268 -8.95 5.56 -1.19
N THR A 269 -9.17 4.46 -1.90
CA THR A 269 -10.19 3.44 -1.59
C THR A 269 -9.63 2.20 -0.87
N TYR A 270 -8.40 1.76 -1.19
CA TYR A 270 -7.76 0.64 -0.51
C TYR A 270 -7.15 1.07 0.82
N ASN A 271 -7.53 0.39 1.90
CA ASN A 271 -7.11 0.78 3.25
C ASN A 271 -6.88 -0.41 4.20
N ASP A 272 -6.55 -1.58 3.66
CA ASP A 272 -6.26 -2.76 4.48
C ASP A 272 -4.77 -2.84 4.84
N TYR A 273 -4.47 -3.32 6.04
CA TYR A 273 -3.09 -3.67 6.39
C TYR A 273 -2.59 -4.83 5.54
N ASN A 274 -1.30 -4.83 5.25
CA ASN A 274 -0.67 -5.78 4.35
C ASN A 274 0.30 -6.71 5.08
N VAL A 275 0.42 -7.92 4.57
CA VAL A 275 1.49 -8.85 4.90
C VAL A 275 2.50 -8.84 3.76
N VAL A 276 3.77 -8.67 4.10
CA VAL A 276 4.91 -8.84 3.19
C VAL A 276 5.44 -10.24 3.41
N LEU A 277 5.19 -11.11 2.44
CA LEU A 277 5.59 -12.51 2.50
C LEU A 277 7.12 -12.64 2.53
N PRO A 278 7.68 -13.70 3.14
CA PRO A 278 9.11 -13.97 3.03
C PRO A 278 9.51 -14.12 1.56
N ARG A 279 10.75 -13.75 1.24
CA ARG A 279 11.31 -13.99 -0.10
C ARG A 279 11.33 -15.49 -0.39
N LEU A 280 10.58 -15.91 -1.39
CA LEU A 280 10.44 -17.31 -1.75
C LEU A 280 11.75 -17.88 -2.30
N ALA A 281 12.05 -19.13 -1.95
CA ALA A 281 13.19 -19.85 -2.53
C ALA A 281 13.05 -19.97 -4.05
N SER A 282 11.83 -20.24 -4.52
CA SER A 282 11.51 -20.36 -5.94
C SER A 282 11.70 -19.03 -6.70
N THR A 283 11.49 -17.88 -6.05
CA THR A 283 11.76 -16.56 -6.64
C THR A 283 13.26 -16.28 -6.67
N VAL A 284 13.99 -16.59 -5.60
CA VAL A 284 15.46 -16.46 -5.53
C VAL A 284 16.15 -17.29 -6.59
N ASP A 285 15.69 -18.51 -6.85
CA ASP A 285 16.21 -19.36 -7.93
C ASP A 285 16.11 -18.69 -9.31
N ARG A 286 15.14 -17.77 -9.50
CA ARG A 286 14.99 -16.99 -10.73
C ARG A 286 15.90 -15.76 -10.77
N MET A 287 16.38 -15.27 -9.64
CA MET A 287 17.24 -14.08 -9.48
C MET A 287 18.70 -14.34 -9.91
N THR A 288 18.87 -14.94 -11.09
CA THR A 288 20.19 -15.18 -11.67
C THR A 288 20.72 -13.91 -12.35
N SER A 289 22.04 -13.82 -12.58
CA SER A 289 22.66 -12.69 -13.30
C SER A 289 22.17 -12.48 -14.74
N THR A 290 21.52 -13.49 -15.34
CA THR A 290 20.90 -13.36 -16.67
C THR A 290 19.51 -12.74 -16.58
N ASN A 291 18.78 -13.02 -15.50
CA ASN A 291 17.41 -12.56 -15.29
C ASN A 291 17.36 -11.22 -14.52
N LEU A 292 18.38 -10.93 -13.71
CA LEU A 292 18.64 -9.64 -13.09
C LEU A 292 19.77 -8.94 -13.86
N PRO A 293 19.45 -8.08 -14.84
CA PRO A 293 20.47 -7.45 -15.66
C PRO A 293 21.35 -6.54 -14.80
N ALA A 294 22.67 -6.55 -15.06
CA ALA A 294 23.65 -5.75 -14.30
C ALA A 294 23.41 -4.23 -14.38
N THR A 295 22.64 -3.78 -15.37
CA THR A 295 22.20 -2.38 -15.53
C THR A 295 21.08 -2.00 -14.57
N ALA A 296 20.47 -2.97 -13.91
CA ALA A 296 19.40 -2.78 -12.93
C ALA A 296 19.86 -3.15 -11.52
N ILE A 297 20.59 -4.26 -11.36
CA ILE A 297 21.23 -4.65 -10.11
C ILE A 297 22.63 -5.18 -10.40
N ALA A 298 23.66 -4.53 -9.85
CA ALA A 298 25.06 -4.82 -10.17
C ALA A 298 25.54 -6.15 -9.56
N THR A 299 25.26 -7.25 -10.26
CA THR A 299 25.53 -8.65 -9.87
C THR A 299 24.75 -9.06 -8.61
N PRO A 300 23.89 -10.10 -8.66
CA PRO A 300 23.11 -10.50 -7.49
C PRO A 300 24.03 -10.83 -6.30
N LYS A 301 24.01 -9.96 -5.29
CA LYS A 301 24.80 -9.96 -4.06
C LYS A 301 24.03 -9.20 -2.98
N ALA A 302 24.61 -9.15 -1.78
CA ALA A 302 24.12 -8.29 -0.73
C ALA A 302 24.18 -6.81 -1.13
N LEU A 303 23.02 -6.15 -1.11
CA LEU A 303 22.84 -4.74 -1.43
C LEU A 303 23.04 -3.88 -0.19
N LYS A 304 23.40 -2.62 -0.39
CA LYS A 304 23.51 -1.63 0.68
C LYS A 304 22.31 -0.70 0.64
N ALA A 305 21.85 -0.32 1.82
CA ALA A 305 20.87 0.73 1.97
C ALA A 305 21.30 1.72 3.05
N ALA A 306 20.84 2.96 2.94
CA ALA A 306 21.04 4.02 3.91
C ALA A 306 19.70 4.67 4.24
N ALA A 307 19.41 4.84 5.54
CA ALA A 307 18.26 5.58 6.02
C ALA A 307 18.56 7.08 6.05
N TYR A 308 17.56 7.90 5.73
CA TYR A 308 17.63 9.35 5.81
C TYR A 308 16.28 9.94 6.27
N ASP A 309 16.34 11.03 7.03
CA ASP A 309 15.15 11.73 7.53
C ASP A 309 14.62 12.68 6.45
N ASP A 310 15.52 13.43 5.81
CA ASP A 310 15.24 14.26 4.64
C ASP A 310 15.86 13.62 3.40
N GLU A 311 15.14 13.64 2.27
CA GLU A 311 15.68 13.11 1.02
C GLU A 311 16.99 13.86 0.63
N PRO A 312 18.11 13.14 0.44
CA PRO A 312 19.38 13.79 0.14
C PRO A 312 19.37 14.47 -1.23
N ALA A 313 20.21 15.48 -1.44
CA ALA A 313 20.40 16.09 -2.77
C ALA A 313 20.87 15.07 -3.83
N ALA A 314 20.72 15.37 -5.13
CA ALA A 314 21.00 14.44 -6.23
C ALA A 314 22.44 13.88 -6.19
N SER A 315 22.56 12.56 -6.38
CA SER A 315 23.75 11.71 -6.23
C SER A 315 24.40 11.80 -4.84
N TYR A 316 23.97 10.92 -3.94
CA TYR A 316 24.40 10.90 -2.55
C TYR A 316 25.33 9.73 -2.27
N ASN A 317 26.59 10.01 -1.92
CA ASN A 317 27.56 8.97 -1.62
C ASN A 317 27.35 8.44 -0.19
N ILE A 318 26.95 7.17 -0.06
CA ILE A 318 26.63 6.53 1.23
C ILE A 318 27.87 6.07 2.02
N VAL A 319 29.08 6.19 1.46
CA VAL A 319 30.34 5.81 2.12
C VAL A 319 31.28 6.98 2.45
N ASP A 320 31.08 8.15 1.82
CA ASP A 320 31.93 9.34 2.08
C ASP A 320 31.49 10.05 3.37
N GLN A 321 32.13 9.68 4.48
CA GLN A 321 31.92 10.30 5.79
C GLN A 321 32.72 11.60 5.99
N THR A 322 33.49 12.05 4.99
CA THR A 322 34.48 13.13 5.15
C THR A 322 34.06 14.48 4.60
N THR A 323 33.15 14.50 3.62
CA THR A 323 32.70 15.73 2.94
C THR A 323 31.29 16.15 3.33
N ASN A 324 30.50 15.28 3.96
CA ASN A 324 29.14 15.55 4.37
C ASN A 324 28.97 15.27 5.88
N THR A 325 28.71 16.32 6.66
CA THR A 325 28.50 16.19 8.12
C THR A 325 27.23 15.45 8.48
N ASP A 326 26.28 15.34 7.54
CA ASP A 326 25.05 14.55 7.72
C ASP A 326 25.32 13.04 7.57
N ASN A 327 26.43 12.65 6.90
CA ASN A 327 26.85 11.25 6.71
C ASN A 327 27.43 10.59 7.98
N LEU A 328 27.76 11.37 9.02
CA LEU A 328 28.40 10.82 10.23
C LEU A 328 27.43 9.99 11.09
N ASN A 329 26.12 10.10 10.85
CA ASN A 329 25.08 9.39 11.61
C ASN A 329 24.14 8.52 10.75
N LEU A 330 24.42 8.35 9.45
CA LEU A 330 23.56 7.52 8.61
C LEU A 330 23.52 6.09 9.10
N ARG A 331 22.31 5.58 9.26
CA ARG A 331 22.11 4.17 9.52
C ARG A 331 22.18 3.44 8.19
N THR A 332 23.22 2.62 8.04
CA THR A 332 23.40 1.80 6.85
C THR A 332 23.11 0.34 7.17
N ARG A 333 22.48 -0.36 6.22
CA ARG A 333 22.19 -1.79 6.31
C ARG A 333 22.72 -2.49 5.06
N THR A 334 23.11 -3.75 5.23
CA THR A 334 23.35 -4.66 4.12
C THR A 334 22.34 -5.79 4.19
N PHE A 335 21.70 -6.11 3.07
CA PHE A 335 20.68 -7.14 2.99
C PHE A 335 20.87 -7.98 1.72
N ASP A 336 20.50 -9.26 1.77
CA ASP A 336 20.76 -10.21 0.70
C ASP A 336 19.47 -10.61 -0.02
N ILE A 337 19.34 -10.19 -1.27
CA ILE A 337 18.22 -10.58 -2.15
C ILE A 337 18.41 -11.97 -2.77
N THR A 338 19.62 -12.53 -2.68
CA THR A 338 19.96 -13.86 -3.23
C THR A 338 19.74 -15.00 -2.23
N ALA A 339 19.23 -14.66 -1.04
CA ALA A 339 18.87 -15.61 -0.01
C ALA A 339 17.34 -15.65 0.14
N ALA A 340 16.82 -16.88 0.16
CA ALA A 340 15.45 -17.13 0.54
C ALA A 340 15.27 -16.81 2.03
N GLN A 341 14.07 -16.39 2.40
CA GLN A 341 13.71 -16.15 3.78
C GLN A 341 12.87 -17.30 4.31
N GLU A 342 13.07 -17.65 5.57
CA GLU A 342 12.27 -18.65 6.26
C GLU A 342 10.81 -18.17 6.36
N SER A 343 9.88 -19.12 6.43
CA SER A 343 8.45 -18.82 6.43
C SER A 343 7.98 -17.87 7.55
N TYR A 344 8.73 -17.79 8.66
CA TYR A 344 8.43 -16.90 9.78
C TYR A 344 9.01 -15.48 9.60
N GLN A 345 9.85 -15.23 8.60
CA GLN A 345 10.47 -13.92 8.33
C GLN A 345 9.55 -13.01 7.49
N TYR A 346 8.24 -13.07 7.75
CA TYR A 346 7.29 -12.13 7.17
C TYR A 346 7.34 -10.79 7.90
N ALA A 347 6.81 -9.75 7.26
CA ALA A 347 6.59 -8.46 7.87
C ALA A 347 5.16 -7.98 7.62
N THR A 348 4.76 -6.90 8.29
CA THR A 348 3.49 -6.22 8.02
C THR A 348 3.77 -4.77 7.70
N GLN A 349 2.94 -4.19 6.84
CA GLN A 349 2.96 -2.76 6.55
C GLN A 349 1.55 -2.18 6.47
N CYS A 350 1.43 -0.89 6.73
CA CYS A 350 0.19 -0.15 6.52
C CYS A 350 -0.08 0.03 5.00
N PRO A 351 -1.29 0.46 4.61
CA PRO A 351 -1.63 0.77 3.22
C PRO A 351 -0.98 2.07 2.70
N GLU A 352 -0.12 2.73 3.49
CA GLU A 352 0.75 3.83 3.08
C GLU A 352 2.22 3.37 2.92
N GLY A 353 2.54 2.10 3.26
CA GLY A 353 3.86 1.50 3.07
C GLY A 353 4.81 1.58 4.27
N HIS A 354 4.37 2.08 5.44
CA HIS A 354 5.16 2.04 6.67
C HIS A 354 5.20 0.62 7.24
N MET A 355 6.40 0.13 7.56
CA MET A 355 6.59 -1.11 8.30
C MET A 355 6.42 -0.85 9.80
N TYR A 356 5.95 -1.86 10.54
CA TYR A 356 6.01 -1.87 12.00
C TYR A 356 7.23 -2.65 12.53
N PRO A 357 7.92 -2.16 13.58
CA PRO A 357 7.79 -0.83 14.16
C PRO A 357 8.27 0.23 13.16
N GLU A 358 7.61 1.40 13.17
CA GLU A 358 8.07 2.53 12.39
C GLU A 358 9.48 2.89 12.88
N ASP A 359 10.45 2.77 11.99
CA ASP A 359 11.83 3.17 12.28
C ASP A 359 11.91 4.68 12.07
N ASP A 360 12.63 5.39 12.94
CA ASP A 360 12.77 6.86 12.97
C ASP A 360 13.54 7.43 11.76
N GLY A 361 13.68 6.66 10.67
CA GLY A 361 14.23 7.08 9.39
C GLY A 361 13.12 6.95 8.37
N GLU A 362 12.48 8.07 8.06
CA GLU A 362 11.25 8.10 7.28
C GLU A 362 11.41 7.46 5.89
N PHE A 363 12.64 7.35 5.36
CA PHE A 363 12.91 6.74 4.07
C PHE A 363 14.29 6.04 4.00
N TRP A 364 14.40 5.12 3.05
CA TRP A 364 15.64 4.43 2.70
C TRP A 364 16.01 4.68 1.24
N GLY A 365 17.32 4.69 0.98
CA GLY A 365 17.87 4.55 -0.36
C GLY A 365 18.62 3.24 -0.50
N ILE A 366 18.50 2.59 -1.66
CA ILE A 366 19.12 1.31 -1.99
C ILE A 366 20.13 1.54 -3.11
N ASP A 367 21.39 1.19 -2.87
CA ASP A 367 22.47 1.20 -3.86
C ASP A 367 22.34 -0.04 -4.76
N LEU A 368 21.49 0.05 -5.78
CA LEU A 368 21.16 -1.04 -6.70
C LEU A 368 22.34 -1.32 -7.64
N LEU A 369 23.05 -0.27 -8.05
CA LEU A 369 24.19 -0.35 -8.97
C LEU A 369 25.53 -0.64 -8.26
N ASN A 370 25.53 -0.74 -6.93
CA ASN A 370 26.71 -1.00 -6.11
C ASN A 370 27.88 -0.05 -6.44
N ASP A 371 27.57 1.21 -6.71
CA ASP A 371 28.54 2.28 -6.95
C ASP A 371 28.75 3.17 -5.71
N ASN A 372 28.07 2.83 -4.61
CA ASN A 372 28.02 3.56 -3.33
C ASN A 372 27.37 4.94 -3.46
N THR A 373 26.53 5.13 -4.47
CA THR A 373 25.67 6.30 -4.59
C THR A 373 24.21 5.86 -4.58
N ILE A 374 23.34 6.76 -4.09
CA ILE A 374 21.89 6.67 -4.20
C ILE A 374 21.34 7.98 -4.73
#